data_AF-A0A1J9RRB6-F1
#
_entry.id   AF-A0A1J9RRB6-F1
#
_cell.length_a   1.000
_cell.length_b   1.000
_cell.length_c   1.000
_cell.angle_alpha   90.00
_cell.angle_beta   90.00
_cell.angle_gamma   90.00
#
_symmetry.space_group_name_H-M   'P 1'
#
loop_
_entity.id
_entity.type
_entity.pdbx_description
1 polymer ?
#
loop_
_entity_poly.entity_id
_entity_poly.type
_entity_poly.pdbx_seq_one_letter_code
_entity_poly.pdbx_strand_id
1 'polypeptide(L)'
;MKLSSAFAWAAAAAAVSAAPSALERRADFCGDWDSAKNGVYTTYNNLWGKSTAGVSGSQCTGVDSFNSNTISWHTSWTWSGVPNQVKSYANVVVDLTAKKLSAISSINSIWRWSYTGNSLVANVAYDLFTSSTPTGSEEYEIMIWVGSLGGAGPISSTGSAIATVTLAGNTWNLFKGPNGAMTVFSFVATSTVNSFSGNLNDFIKYLTSSQGLSTSQYLTHIGAGTEPFTGTNAKFTTSSFTVSPR
;
A
#
# COMPACT_ATOMS: atom_id res chain seq x y z
N MET A 1 17.87 36.22 -81.67
CA MET A 1 18.30 34.97 -80.99
C MET A 1 18.88 35.30 -79.63
N LYS A 2 18.12 35.11 -78.55
CA LYS A 2 18.65 34.80 -77.21
C LYS A 2 17.59 33.95 -76.51
N LEU A 3 17.91 32.66 -76.33
CA LEU A 3 17.17 31.73 -75.49
C LEU A 3 17.47 32.07 -74.02
N SER A 4 16.45 32.09 -73.18
CA SER A 4 16.62 32.07 -71.72
C SER A 4 15.86 30.88 -71.16
N SER A 5 16.64 29.90 -70.70
CA SER A 5 16.22 28.61 -70.18
C SER A 5 15.55 28.73 -68.81
N ALA A 6 14.45 28.02 -68.61
CA ALA A 6 13.81 27.86 -67.30
C ALA A 6 14.52 26.75 -66.51
N PHE A 7 15.04 27.07 -65.32
CA PHE A 7 15.51 26.10 -64.34
C PHE A 7 14.37 25.80 -63.37
N ALA A 8 13.84 24.57 -63.41
CA ALA A 8 12.93 24.07 -62.39
C ALA A 8 13.76 23.51 -61.22
N TRP A 9 13.66 24.15 -60.05
CA TRP A 9 14.20 23.61 -58.80
C TRP A 9 13.18 22.64 -58.19
N ALA A 10 13.53 21.37 -58.11
CA ALA A 10 12.78 20.39 -57.33
C ALA A 10 13.21 20.49 -55.86
N ALA A 11 12.30 20.93 -54.97
CA ALA A 11 12.52 20.92 -53.53
C ALA A 11 12.33 19.50 -52.99
N ALA A 12 13.40 18.89 -52.48
CA ALA A 12 13.33 17.63 -51.75
C ALA A 12 12.82 17.91 -50.32
N ALA A 13 11.62 17.45 -50.00
CA ALA A 13 11.08 17.50 -48.63
C ALA A 13 11.75 16.40 -47.78
N ALA A 14 12.62 16.80 -46.86
CA ALA A 14 13.15 15.89 -45.85
C ALA A 14 12.05 15.60 -44.80
N ALA A 15 11.56 14.36 -44.75
CA ALA A 15 10.67 13.92 -43.69
C ALA A 15 11.47 13.81 -42.38
N VAL A 16 11.23 14.74 -41.46
CA VAL A 16 11.77 14.68 -40.10
C VAL A 16 10.98 13.60 -39.34
N SER A 17 11.59 12.44 -39.12
CA SER A 17 11.05 11.43 -38.22
C SER A 17 11.12 11.94 -36.78
N ALA A 18 9.97 12.29 -36.20
CA ALA A 18 9.88 12.57 -34.78
C ALA A 18 10.28 11.31 -33.99
N ALA A 19 11.35 11.41 -33.20
CA ALA A 19 11.70 10.36 -32.25
C ALA A 19 10.54 10.20 -31.25
N PRO A 20 10.16 8.97 -30.86
CA PRO A 20 9.16 8.78 -29.83
C PRO A 20 9.63 9.50 -28.57
N SER A 21 8.77 10.37 -28.02
CA SER A 21 9.01 11.01 -26.74
C SER A 21 9.22 9.92 -25.70
N ALA A 22 10.41 9.91 -25.07
CA ALA A 22 10.62 9.10 -23.88
C ALA A 22 9.56 9.50 -22.85
N LEU A 23 8.75 8.55 -22.41
CA LEU A 23 7.81 8.77 -21.32
C LEU A 23 8.63 9.14 -20.07
N GLU A 24 8.60 10.42 -19.69
CA GLU A 24 9.15 10.83 -18.41
C GLU A 24 8.40 10.06 -17.31
N ARG A 25 9.15 9.30 -16.51
CA ARG A 25 8.62 8.71 -15.28
C ARG A 25 8.12 9.87 -14.43
N ARG A 26 6.86 9.83 -13.99
CA ARG A 26 6.32 10.86 -13.10
C ARG A 26 7.25 10.93 -11.88
N ALA A 27 7.74 12.12 -11.56
CA ALA A 27 8.66 12.31 -10.44
C ALA A 27 8.03 11.80 -9.14
N ASP A 28 8.86 11.28 -8.24
CA ASP A 28 8.42 10.89 -6.90
C ASP A 28 7.89 12.13 -6.15
N PHE A 29 6.88 11.93 -5.31
CA PHE A 29 6.26 12.97 -4.51
C PHE A 29 6.63 12.82 -3.03
N CYS A 30 6.91 13.94 -2.36
CA CYS A 30 7.50 13.97 -1.02
C CYS A 30 6.69 14.77 0.00
N GLY A 31 5.60 15.41 -0.42
CA GLY A 31 4.70 16.13 0.47
C GLY A 31 3.95 15.18 1.40
N ASP A 32 3.55 15.69 2.56
CA ASP A 32 2.97 14.87 3.63
C ASP A 32 1.70 14.12 3.19
N TRP A 33 0.90 14.77 2.34
CA TRP A 33 -0.40 14.29 1.86
C TRP A 33 -0.47 14.15 0.34
N ASP A 34 0.69 14.15 -0.33
CA ASP A 34 0.76 13.96 -1.76
C ASP A 34 0.24 12.56 -2.14
N SER A 35 -0.40 12.48 -3.30
CA SER A 35 -0.94 11.23 -3.83
C SER A 35 -0.96 11.18 -5.35
N ALA A 36 -1.10 9.97 -5.89
CA ALA A 36 -1.26 9.70 -7.31
C ALA A 36 -2.40 8.70 -7.56
N LYS A 37 -3.32 9.06 -8.47
CA LYS A 37 -4.44 8.20 -8.89
C LYS A 37 -4.09 7.43 -10.16
N ASN A 38 -4.26 6.10 -10.14
CA ASN A 38 -3.99 5.20 -11.26
C ASN A 38 -5.09 4.13 -11.36
N GLY A 39 -6.04 4.33 -12.28
CA GLY A 39 -7.20 3.44 -12.41
C GLY A 39 -8.01 3.41 -11.11
N VAL A 40 -8.23 2.21 -10.55
CA VAL A 40 -8.93 2.04 -9.26
C VAL A 40 -8.05 2.33 -8.05
N TYR A 41 -6.75 2.57 -8.22
CA TYR A 41 -5.83 2.75 -7.10
C TYR A 41 -5.51 4.21 -6.85
N THR A 42 -5.34 4.58 -5.58
CA THR A 42 -4.70 5.82 -5.17
C THR A 42 -3.49 5.49 -4.30
N THR A 43 -2.32 5.93 -4.71
CA THR A 43 -1.06 5.79 -3.95
C THR A 43 -0.86 7.05 -3.11
N TYR A 44 -0.66 6.92 -1.80
CA TYR A 44 -0.46 8.04 -0.88
C TYR A 44 0.95 8.03 -0.28
N ASN A 45 1.50 9.21 0.00
CA ASN A 45 2.71 9.33 0.82
C ASN A 45 2.38 9.19 2.32
N ASN A 46 1.29 9.83 2.75
CA ASN A 46 0.66 9.69 4.06
C ASN A 46 1.65 9.75 5.23
N LEU A 47 2.29 10.91 5.42
CA LEU A 47 3.28 11.14 6.47
C LEU A 47 2.64 11.58 7.80
N TRP A 48 1.57 10.91 8.21
CA TRP A 48 0.71 11.34 9.32
C TRP A 48 1.44 11.47 10.67
N GLY A 49 2.48 10.67 10.90
CA GLY A 49 3.26 10.67 12.15
C GLY A 49 4.45 11.63 12.15
N LYS A 50 4.78 12.25 11.01
CA LYS A 50 5.97 13.10 10.80
C LYS A 50 6.05 14.28 11.76
N SER A 51 4.92 14.88 12.09
CA SER A 51 4.85 16.08 12.94
C SER A 51 4.98 15.79 14.43
N THR A 52 5.11 14.51 14.84
CA THR A 52 5.28 14.19 16.25
C THR A 52 6.59 14.74 16.78
N ALA A 53 6.56 15.35 17.97
CA ALA A 53 7.74 15.91 18.62
C ALA A 53 8.85 14.84 18.77
N GLY A 54 10.06 15.20 18.33
CA GLY A 54 11.23 14.31 18.37
C GLY A 54 11.39 13.41 17.15
N VAL A 55 10.43 13.38 16.23
CA VAL A 55 10.60 12.73 14.92
C VAL A 55 11.47 13.59 14.02
N SER A 56 12.38 12.95 13.27
CA SER A 56 13.10 13.60 12.18
C SER A 56 13.32 12.64 11.02
N GLY A 57 13.32 13.17 9.80
CA GLY A 57 13.47 12.37 8.59
C GLY A 57 12.72 12.91 7.39
N SER A 58 12.67 12.11 6.33
CA SER A 58 11.98 12.40 5.08
C SER A 58 11.53 11.13 4.39
N GLN A 59 10.56 11.27 3.49
CA GLN A 59 10.03 10.17 2.70
C GLN A 59 9.45 10.69 1.38
N CYS A 60 9.74 9.97 0.30
CA CYS A 60 9.20 10.22 -1.03
C CYS A 60 8.64 8.91 -1.60
N THR A 61 7.54 9.01 -2.33
CA THR A 61 6.79 7.88 -2.89
C THR A 61 6.56 8.09 -4.37
N GLY A 62 6.61 7.02 -5.16
CA GLY A 62 6.48 7.09 -6.61
C GLY A 62 5.75 5.87 -7.18
N VAL A 63 4.97 6.08 -8.24
CA VAL A 63 4.33 5.01 -9.01
C VAL A 63 5.22 4.66 -10.19
N ASP A 64 5.61 3.39 -10.29
CA ASP A 64 6.51 2.90 -11.33
C ASP A 64 5.75 2.51 -12.60
N SER A 65 4.63 1.79 -12.44
CA SER A 65 3.76 1.43 -13.56
C SER A 65 2.35 1.03 -13.08
N PHE A 66 1.37 1.16 -13.99
CA PHE A 66 0.03 0.64 -13.83
C PHE A 66 -0.46 0.01 -15.14
N ASN A 67 -0.82 -1.27 -15.12
CA ASN A 67 -1.33 -2.00 -16.29
C ASN A 67 -2.38 -3.03 -15.87
N SER A 68 -3.53 -3.07 -16.56
CA SER A 68 -4.60 -4.09 -16.37
C SER A 68 -4.90 -4.43 -14.90
N ASN A 69 -5.06 -3.41 -14.04
CA ASN A 69 -5.33 -3.55 -12.60
C ASN A 69 -4.15 -3.99 -11.71
N THR A 70 -2.93 -4.01 -12.26
CA THR A 70 -1.69 -4.24 -11.50
C THR A 70 -0.93 -2.93 -11.37
N ILE A 71 -0.57 -2.57 -10.15
CA ILE A 71 0.25 -1.39 -9.85
C ILE A 71 1.60 -1.82 -9.28
N SER A 72 2.65 -1.09 -9.65
CA SER A 72 3.98 -1.16 -9.05
C SER A 72 4.38 0.23 -8.61
N TRP A 73 5.02 0.31 -7.45
CA TRP A 73 5.34 1.57 -6.79
C TRP A 73 6.44 1.35 -5.76
N HIS A 74 7.01 2.44 -5.27
CA HIS A 74 8.01 2.41 -4.22
C HIS A 74 7.88 3.60 -3.28
N THR A 75 8.46 3.46 -2.10
CA THR A 75 8.71 4.58 -1.20
C THR A 75 10.13 4.48 -0.65
N SER A 76 10.83 5.60 -0.60
CA SER A 76 12.16 5.70 -0.01
C SER A 76 12.12 6.66 1.17
N TRP A 77 12.72 6.29 2.28
CA TRP A 77 12.64 7.07 3.50
C TRP A 77 13.87 6.95 4.39
N THR A 78 13.98 7.89 5.30
CA THR A 78 14.85 7.83 6.47
C THR A 78 14.07 8.44 7.62
N TRP A 79 13.95 7.72 8.72
CA TRP A 79 13.21 8.14 9.90
C TRP A 79 13.99 7.82 11.16
N SER A 80 13.99 8.75 12.10
CA SER A 80 14.59 8.59 13.41
C SER A 80 13.77 9.29 14.50
N GLY A 81 14.07 8.96 15.75
CA GLY A 81 13.33 9.45 16.90
C GLY A 81 12.03 8.67 17.18
N VAL A 82 11.58 8.73 18.44
CA VAL A 82 10.37 8.08 18.96
C VAL A 82 10.20 6.62 18.45
N PRO A 83 11.06 5.68 18.89
CA PRO A 83 11.20 4.35 18.26
C PRO A 83 9.92 3.50 18.20
N ASN A 84 8.96 3.73 19.10
CA ASN A 84 7.72 2.96 19.20
C ASN A 84 6.53 3.63 18.50
N GLN A 85 6.79 4.60 17.63
CA GLN A 85 5.74 5.33 16.91
C GLN A 85 5.94 5.23 15.39
N VAL A 86 4.85 4.94 14.69
CA VAL A 86 4.80 4.98 13.23
C VAL A 86 4.94 6.42 12.72
N LYS A 87 5.68 6.62 11.63
CA LYS A 87 5.93 7.94 11.04
C LYS A 87 5.05 8.24 9.84
N SER A 88 4.64 7.20 9.12
CA SER A 88 3.86 7.31 7.89
C SER A 88 3.16 5.98 7.61
N TYR A 89 2.22 5.99 6.68
CA TYR A 89 1.73 4.78 6.05
C TYR A 89 1.57 5.02 4.55
N ALA A 90 2.70 5.07 3.84
CA ALA A 90 2.66 5.12 2.38
C ALA A 90 2.04 3.83 1.89
N ASN A 91 0.96 3.94 1.14
CA ASN A 91 0.11 2.83 0.78
C ASN A 91 -0.60 3.06 -0.55
N VAL A 92 -1.05 1.95 -1.14
CA VAL A 92 -2.02 1.95 -2.23
C VAL A 92 -3.38 1.58 -1.68
N VAL A 93 -4.38 2.42 -1.91
CA VAL A 93 -5.78 2.18 -1.56
C VAL A 93 -6.57 1.90 -2.84
N VAL A 94 -7.42 0.88 -2.82
CA VAL A 94 -8.34 0.58 -3.94
C VAL A 94 -9.69 1.27 -3.75
N ASP A 95 -10.26 1.75 -4.85
CA ASP A 95 -11.64 2.23 -4.87
C ASP A 95 -12.57 1.08 -4.48
N LEU A 96 -13.38 1.32 -3.46
CA LEU A 96 -14.29 0.34 -2.91
C LEU A 96 -15.68 0.93 -2.80
N THR A 97 -16.66 0.25 -3.37
CA THR A 97 -18.05 0.43 -2.95
C THR A 97 -18.26 -0.37 -1.67
N ALA A 98 -18.59 0.32 -0.58
CA ALA A 98 -18.75 -0.33 0.72
C ALA A 98 -19.83 -1.43 0.66
N LYS A 99 -19.50 -2.61 1.18
CA LYS A 99 -20.39 -3.77 1.25
C LYS A 99 -20.35 -4.36 2.65
N LYS A 100 -21.48 -4.93 3.08
CA LYS A 100 -21.51 -5.73 4.31
C LYS A 100 -20.55 -6.90 4.19
N LEU A 101 -19.87 -7.25 5.28
CA LEU A 101 -18.95 -8.40 5.30
C LEU A 101 -19.66 -9.70 4.88
N SER A 102 -20.94 -9.86 5.24
CA SER A 102 -21.77 -11.00 4.80
C SER A 102 -22.01 -11.08 3.29
N ALA A 103 -21.86 -9.97 2.56
CA ALA A 103 -22.05 -9.89 1.12
C ALA A 103 -20.75 -10.04 0.32
N ILE A 104 -19.60 -10.12 1.00
CA ILE A 104 -18.29 -10.26 0.36
C ILE A 104 -18.02 -11.75 0.10
N SER A 105 -17.90 -12.11 -1.17
CA SER A 105 -17.57 -13.47 -1.60
C SER A 105 -16.06 -13.71 -1.52
N SER A 106 -15.26 -12.76 -2.00
CA SER A 106 -13.80 -12.85 -2.07
C SER A 106 -13.15 -11.48 -2.12
N ILE A 107 -11.89 -11.41 -1.69
CA ILE A 107 -10.98 -10.28 -1.82
C ILE A 107 -9.63 -10.86 -2.25
N ASN A 108 -9.51 -11.23 -3.52
CA ASN A 108 -8.29 -11.85 -4.02
C ASN A 108 -7.21 -10.78 -4.18
N SER A 109 -6.01 -11.05 -3.68
CA SER A 109 -4.86 -10.15 -3.78
C SER A 109 -3.58 -10.90 -4.12
N ILE A 110 -2.73 -10.24 -4.91
CA ILE A 110 -1.33 -10.62 -5.13
C ILE A 110 -0.48 -9.42 -4.72
N TRP A 111 0.55 -9.66 -3.91
CA TRP A 111 1.49 -8.61 -3.53
C TRP A 111 2.92 -9.14 -3.46
N ARG A 112 3.78 -8.54 -4.29
CA ARG A 112 5.20 -8.87 -4.37
C ARG A 112 6.03 -7.66 -4.02
N TRP A 113 6.83 -7.77 -2.96
CA TRP A 113 7.57 -6.65 -2.41
C TRP A 113 8.96 -7.02 -1.91
N SER A 114 9.82 -6.02 -1.85
CA SER A 114 11.17 -6.09 -1.27
C SER A 114 11.47 -4.86 -0.44
N TYR A 115 12.40 -4.99 0.50
CA TYR A 115 12.87 -3.89 1.35
C TYR A 115 14.39 -3.92 1.42
N THR A 116 15.02 -2.76 1.26
CA THR A 116 16.44 -2.55 1.53
C THR A 116 16.64 -1.36 2.46
N GLY A 117 17.72 -1.34 3.22
CA GLY A 117 18.08 -0.23 4.09
C GLY A 117 18.84 -0.69 5.33
N ASN A 118 19.16 0.25 6.21
CA ASN A 118 19.94 -0.01 7.42
C ASN A 118 19.08 0.19 8.66
N SER A 119 19.19 -0.73 9.62
CA SER A 119 18.48 -0.69 10.91
C SER A 119 16.98 -0.47 10.76
N LEU A 120 16.36 -1.20 9.83
CA LEU A 120 14.95 -1.05 9.49
C LEU A 120 14.06 -1.60 10.60
N VAL A 121 13.25 -0.72 11.19
CA VAL A 121 12.08 -1.07 12.01
C VAL A 121 10.85 -0.60 11.25
N ALA A 122 10.14 -1.54 10.63
CA ALA A 122 8.97 -1.27 9.80
C ALA A 122 8.09 -2.52 9.68
N ASN A 123 6.81 -2.33 9.39
CA ASN A 123 5.97 -3.42 8.90
C ASN A 123 5.76 -3.31 7.38
N VAL A 124 5.20 -4.36 6.79
CA VAL A 124 4.57 -4.35 5.47
C VAL A 124 3.21 -5.01 5.65
N ALA A 125 2.14 -4.25 5.42
CA ALA A 125 0.81 -4.63 5.85
C ALA A 125 -0.26 -4.27 4.83
N TYR A 126 -1.25 -5.16 4.72
CA TYR A 126 -2.60 -4.73 4.34
C TYR A 126 -3.27 -4.06 5.52
N ASP A 127 -4.16 -3.13 5.23
CA ASP A 127 -4.94 -2.42 6.22
C ASP A 127 -6.38 -2.24 5.73
N LEU A 128 -7.33 -2.80 6.47
CA LEU A 128 -8.74 -2.87 6.12
C LEU A 128 -9.57 -2.26 7.24
N PHE A 129 -10.54 -1.42 6.88
CA PHE A 129 -11.39 -0.76 7.87
C PHE A 129 -12.85 -1.15 7.70
N THR A 130 -13.56 -1.25 8.83
CA THR A 130 -15.00 -1.48 8.84
C THR A 130 -15.76 -0.46 9.66
N SER A 131 -17.03 -0.25 9.31
CA SER A 131 -17.96 0.63 10.02
C SER A 131 -19.37 0.04 10.07
N SER A 132 -20.20 0.45 11.03
CA SER A 132 -21.63 0.08 11.07
C SER A 132 -22.44 0.61 9.89
N THR A 133 -21.95 1.64 9.18
CA THR A 133 -22.62 2.22 8.02
C THR A 133 -21.63 2.41 6.85
N PRO A 134 -22.10 2.52 5.60
CA PRO A 134 -21.22 2.68 4.44
C PRO A 134 -20.30 3.91 4.47
N THR A 135 -20.67 4.95 5.23
CA THR A 135 -19.96 6.25 5.30
C THR A 135 -19.69 6.69 6.74
N GLY A 136 -19.79 5.77 7.70
CA GLY A 136 -19.57 6.07 9.11
C GLY A 136 -18.09 6.06 9.46
N SER A 137 -17.79 6.53 10.66
CA SER A 137 -16.45 6.40 11.24
C SER A 137 -16.05 4.93 11.38
N GLU A 138 -14.76 4.66 11.28
CA GLU A 138 -14.18 3.34 11.43
C GLU A 138 -14.34 2.83 12.87
N GLU A 139 -14.73 1.56 13.00
CA GLU A 139 -14.94 0.87 14.28
C GLU A 139 -13.95 -0.28 14.47
N TYR A 140 -13.55 -0.92 13.36
CA TYR A 140 -12.55 -1.97 13.36
C TYR A 140 -11.49 -1.70 12.29
N GLU A 141 -10.26 -2.02 12.65
CA GLU A 141 -9.10 -2.04 11.77
C GLU A 141 -8.57 -3.48 11.73
N ILE A 142 -8.35 -4.01 10.53
CA ILE A 142 -7.93 -5.38 10.30
C ILE A 142 -6.64 -5.32 9.49
N MET A 143 -5.51 -5.43 10.18
CA MET A 143 -4.20 -5.42 9.56
C MET A 143 -3.71 -6.84 9.28
N ILE A 144 -3.08 -7.05 8.12
CA ILE A 144 -2.45 -8.32 7.74
C ILE A 144 -1.00 -8.03 7.37
N TRP A 145 -0.09 -8.25 8.33
CA TRP A 145 1.32 -7.93 8.22
C TRP A 145 2.06 -9.09 7.53
N VAL A 146 2.29 -8.94 6.23
CA VAL A 146 3.12 -9.86 5.44
C VAL A 146 4.61 -9.70 5.76
N GLY A 147 5.01 -8.62 6.44
CA GLY A 147 6.36 -8.44 6.97
C GLY A 147 6.38 -7.68 8.30
N SER A 148 7.24 -8.11 9.21
CA SER A 148 7.67 -7.37 10.41
C SER A 148 9.19 -7.35 10.42
N LEU A 149 9.78 -6.15 10.38
CA LEU A 149 11.22 -5.94 10.29
C LEU A 149 11.72 -5.27 11.57
N GLY A 150 12.91 -5.68 12.03
CA GLY A 150 13.64 -5.02 13.12
C GLY A 150 12.92 -4.95 14.46
N GLY A 151 11.94 -5.83 14.70
CA GLY A 151 11.17 -5.87 15.95
C GLY A 151 9.92 -4.99 15.95
N ALA A 152 9.44 -4.52 14.79
CA ALA A 152 8.15 -3.84 14.69
C ALA A 152 7.01 -4.72 15.27
N GLY A 153 6.27 -4.18 16.24
CA GLY A 153 5.19 -4.87 16.94
C GLY A 153 3.82 -4.28 16.63
N PRO A 154 2.76 -5.10 16.52
CA PRO A 154 1.39 -4.62 16.29
C PRO A 154 0.78 -4.04 17.57
N ILE A 155 -0.36 -3.36 17.41
CA ILE A 155 -1.20 -2.95 18.54
C ILE A 155 -1.71 -4.21 19.27
N SER A 156 -1.49 -4.26 20.59
CA SER A 156 -1.92 -5.36 21.43
C SER A 156 -2.19 -4.91 22.86
N SER A 157 -3.32 -5.32 23.43
CA SER A 157 -3.62 -5.06 24.84
C SER A 157 -2.75 -5.85 25.81
N THR A 158 -2.24 -7.02 25.39
CA THR A 158 -1.49 -7.94 26.27
C THR A 158 -0.02 -8.05 25.89
N GLY A 159 0.37 -7.49 24.73
CA GLY A 159 1.69 -7.72 24.13
C GLY A 159 1.91 -9.15 23.61
N SER A 160 0.90 -10.02 23.68
CA SER A 160 0.97 -11.43 23.25
C SER A 160 -0.08 -11.73 22.19
N ALA A 161 0.17 -12.76 21.38
CA ALA A 161 -0.82 -13.25 20.43
C ALA A 161 -2.01 -13.87 21.17
N ILE A 162 -3.23 -13.57 20.72
CA ILE A 162 -4.47 -14.17 21.24
C ILE A 162 -4.80 -15.49 20.53
N ALA A 163 -4.22 -15.73 19.35
CA ALA A 163 -4.32 -16.97 18.61
C ALA A 163 -3.17 -17.11 17.61
N THR A 164 -2.91 -18.34 17.18
CA THR A 164 -2.09 -18.66 16.00
C THR A 164 -2.92 -19.44 15.01
N VAL A 165 -3.00 -18.96 13.76
CA VAL A 165 -3.91 -19.49 12.73
C VAL A 165 -3.20 -19.70 11.41
N THR A 166 -3.71 -20.61 10.58
CA THR A 166 -3.25 -20.79 9.20
C THR A 166 -4.35 -20.37 8.24
N LEU A 167 -4.08 -19.30 7.47
CA LEU A 167 -5.02 -18.68 6.53
C LEU A 167 -4.26 -18.28 5.26
N ALA A 168 -4.91 -18.40 4.10
CA ALA A 168 -4.31 -18.04 2.80
C ALA A 168 -2.88 -18.63 2.60
N GLY A 169 -2.67 -19.88 3.01
CA GLY A 169 -1.41 -20.60 2.83
C GLY A 169 -0.25 -20.19 3.76
N ASN A 170 -0.50 -19.34 4.76
CA ASN A 170 0.53 -18.85 5.69
C ASN A 170 0.08 -18.97 7.15
N THR A 171 1.03 -19.00 8.08
CA THR A 171 0.77 -19.03 9.53
C THR A 171 0.94 -17.64 10.14
N TRP A 172 -0.07 -17.21 10.91
CA TRP A 172 -0.21 -15.88 11.45
C TRP A 172 -0.42 -15.91 12.96
N ASN A 173 0.27 -15.02 13.68
CA ASN A 173 -0.06 -14.68 15.06
C ASN A 173 -1.06 -13.52 15.06
N LEU A 174 -2.23 -13.73 15.66
CA LEU A 174 -3.27 -12.71 15.78
C LEU A 174 -3.08 -11.93 17.08
N PHE A 175 -3.06 -10.61 16.97
CA PHE A 175 -3.06 -9.67 18.08
C PHE A 175 -4.34 -8.83 18.07
N LYS A 176 -4.68 -8.28 19.23
CA LYS A 176 -5.86 -7.43 19.40
C LYS A 176 -5.57 -6.31 20.39
N GLY A 177 -5.95 -5.08 20.05
CA GLY A 177 -5.91 -3.97 21.00
C GLY A 177 -6.68 -2.74 20.51
N PRO A 178 -6.88 -1.73 21.38
CA PRO A 178 -7.58 -0.51 21.01
C PRO A 178 -6.66 0.49 20.30
N ASN A 179 -7.23 1.26 19.38
CA ASN A 179 -6.62 2.45 18.78
C ASN A 179 -7.66 3.56 18.68
N GLY A 180 -7.65 4.52 19.61
CA GLY A 180 -8.75 5.49 19.74
C GLY A 180 -10.09 4.78 19.98
N ALA A 181 -11.05 5.02 19.10
CA ALA A 181 -12.37 4.36 19.15
C ALA A 181 -12.40 2.99 18.44
N MET A 182 -11.34 2.61 17.73
CA MET A 182 -11.29 1.38 16.95
C MET A 182 -10.80 0.19 17.78
N THR A 183 -11.28 -1.00 17.44
CA THR A 183 -10.62 -2.26 17.78
C THR A 183 -9.74 -2.71 16.63
N VAL A 184 -8.43 -2.85 16.87
CA VAL A 184 -7.45 -3.29 15.88
C VAL A 184 -7.20 -4.78 16.04
N PHE A 185 -7.34 -5.53 14.96
CA PHE A 185 -6.89 -6.90 14.83
C PHE A 185 -5.69 -6.94 13.88
N SER A 186 -4.55 -7.47 14.34
CA SER A 186 -3.35 -7.58 13.51
C SER A 186 -2.93 -9.04 13.36
N PHE A 187 -3.00 -9.56 12.14
CA PHE A 187 -2.43 -10.85 11.78
C PHE A 187 -0.98 -10.65 11.35
N VAL A 188 -0.03 -11.10 12.16
CA VAL A 188 1.41 -10.98 11.85
C VAL A 188 1.93 -12.31 11.36
N ALA A 189 2.47 -12.34 10.14
CA ALA A 189 3.06 -13.54 9.59
C ALA A 189 4.22 -14.01 10.48
N THR A 190 4.25 -15.31 10.79
CA THR A 190 5.33 -15.93 11.58
C THR A 190 6.67 -15.97 10.84
N SER A 191 6.65 -15.77 9.53
CA SER A 191 7.82 -15.60 8.66
C SER A 191 7.48 -14.58 7.58
N THR A 192 8.46 -13.79 7.14
CA THR A 192 8.24 -12.76 6.11
C THR A 192 7.72 -13.36 4.80
N VAL A 193 6.63 -12.80 4.29
CA VAL A 193 5.97 -13.21 3.05
C VAL A 193 6.19 -12.15 1.98
N ASN A 194 7.33 -12.22 1.28
CA ASN A 194 7.68 -11.27 0.21
C ASN A 194 6.80 -11.39 -1.05
N SER A 195 6.11 -12.52 -1.23
CA SER A 195 5.22 -12.78 -2.36
C SER A 195 3.92 -13.42 -1.85
N PHE A 196 2.98 -12.58 -1.43
CA PHE A 196 1.65 -13.03 -1.02
C PHE A 196 0.74 -13.26 -2.24
N SER A 197 -0.04 -14.33 -2.20
CA SER A 197 -1.16 -14.58 -3.12
C SER A 197 -2.25 -15.31 -2.36
N GLY A 198 -3.42 -14.69 -2.22
CA GLY A 198 -4.48 -15.26 -1.41
C GLY A 198 -5.75 -14.41 -1.36
N ASN A 199 -6.71 -14.90 -0.58
CA ASN A 199 -7.99 -14.25 -0.37
C ASN A 199 -8.02 -13.55 0.99
N LEU A 200 -8.03 -12.22 1.01
CA LEU A 200 -8.08 -11.44 2.26
C LEU A 200 -9.39 -11.66 3.04
N ASN A 201 -10.46 -12.13 2.36
CA ASN A 201 -11.73 -12.45 3.02
C ASN A 201 -11.60 -13.64 3.99
N ASP A 202 -10.55 -14.47 3.89
CA ASP A 202 -10.34 -15.58 4.82
C ASP A 202 -10.04 -15.07 6.25
N PHE A 203 -9.36 -13.92 6.36
CA PHE A 203 -9.08 -13.25 7.64
C PHE A 203 -10.36 -12.64 8.24
N ILE A 204 -11.16 -11.99 7.42
CA ILE A 204 -12.46 -11.44 7.83
C ILE A 204 -13.37 -12.59 8.34
N LYS A 205 -13.47 -13.69 7.60
CA LYS A 205 -14.26 -14.87 8.02
C LYS A 205 -13.77 -15.49 9.33
N TYR A 206 -12.46 -15.51 9.56
CA TYR A 206 -11.92 -15.93 10.84
C TYR A 206 -12.40 -15.01 11.97
N LEU A 207 -12.30 -13.69 11.79
CA LEU A 207 -12.73 -12.72 12.79
C LEU A 207 -14.24 -12.79 13.07
N THR A 208 -15.06 -12.96 12.03
CA THR A 208 -16.52 -13.02 12.20
C THR A 208 -16.99 -14.32 12.85
N SER A 209 -16.26 -15.42 12.65
CA SER A 209 -16.56 -16.71 13.29
C SER A 209 -16.03 -16.83 14.70
N SER A 210 -14.87 -16.22 15.00
CA SER A 210 -14.08 -16.56 16.18
C SER A 210 -13.76 -15.37 17.11
N GLN A 211 -13.90 -14.13 16.64
CA GLN A 211 -13.45 -12.93 17.37
C GLN A 211 -14.54 -11.87 17.57
N GLY A 212 -15.80 -12.20 17.24
CA GLY A 212 -16.95 -11.34 17.50
C GLY A 212 -17.14 -10.17 16.54
N LEU A 213 -16.40 -10.13 15.41
CA LEU A 213 -16.64 -9.13 14.37
C LEU A 213 -18.01 -9.40 13.72
N SER A 214 -18.93 -8.44 13.78
CA SER A 214 -20.26 -8.64 13.20
C SER A 214 -20.20 -8.69 11.67
N THR A 215 -20.85 -9.69 11.07
CA THR A 215 -20.99 -9.77 9.61
C THR A 215 -21.83 -8.64 9.01
N SER A 216 -22.53 -7.85 9.85
CA SER A 216 -23.30 -6.68 9.42
C SER A 216 -22.46 -5.43 9.17
N GLN A 217 -21.21 -5.42 9.64
CA GLN A 217 -20.25 -4.33 9.38
C GLN A 217 -20.04 -4.15 7.88
N TYR A 218 -19.77 -2.92 7.45
CA TYR A 218 -19.38 -2.61 6.08
C TYR A 218 -17.87 -2.54 5.99
N LEU A 219 -17.28 -3.22 5.00
CA LEU A 219 -15.89 -2.97 4.62
C LEU A 219 -15.85 -1.64 3.85
N THR A 220 -15.09 -0.66 4.34
CA THR A 220 -15.06 0.71 3.80
C THR A 220 -13.75 1.01 3.07
N HIS A 221 -12.63 0.43 3.51
CA HIS A 221 -11.31 0.66 2.91
C HIS A 221 -10.50 -0.62 2.81
N ILE A 222 -9.66 -0.70 1.78
CA ILE A 222 -8.59 -1.70 1.67
C ILE A 222 -7.35 -0.97 1.15
N GLY A 223 -6.30 -0.96 1.96
CA GLY A 223 -4.98 -0.43 1.63
C GLY A 223 -3.89 -1.49 1.75
N ALA A 224 -2.76 -1.26 1.08
CA ALA A 224 -1.54 -2.05 1.27
C ALA A 224 -0.31 -1.15 1.20
N GLY A 225 0.54 -1.20 2.22
CA GLY A 225 1.66 -0.28 2.37
C GLY A 225 2.70 -0.70 3.41
N THR A 226 3.45 0.27 3.91
CA THR A 226 4.47 0.06 4.95
C THR A 226 4.38 1.17 6.00
N GLU A 227 4.44 0.77 7.27
CA GLU A 227 4.55 1.69 8.41
C GLU A 227 5.99 1.66 8.95
N PRO A 228 6.80 2.68 8.65
CA PRO A 228 8.14 2.80 9.22
C PRO A 228 8.10 3.40 10.63
N PHE A 229 8.94 2.87 11.50
CA PHE A 229 9.22 3.42 12.82
C PHE A 229 10.56 4.16 12.81
N THR A 230 11.65 3.47 12.45
CA THR A 230 13.01 4.00 12.35
C THR A 230 13.82 3.24 11.29
N GLY A 231 14.86 3.89 10.77
CA GLY A 231 15.74 3.31 9.74
C GLY A 231 16.32 4.38 8.82
N THR A 232 17.38 4.01 8.09
CA THR A 232 18.07 4.93 7.16
C THR A 232 18.29 4.29 5.79
N ASN A 233 18.32 5.12 4.75
CA ASN A 233 18.47 4.69 3.35
C ASN A 233 17.49 3.56 2.98
N ALA A 234 16.29 3.66 3.52
CA ALA A 234 15.26 2.65 3.36
C ALA A 234 14.60 2.80 1.99
N LYS A 235 14.38 1.69 1.30
CA LYS A 235 13.58 1.62 0.09
C LYS A 235 12.67 0.41 0.14
N PHE A 236 11.37 0.66 0.21
CA PHE A 236 10.32 -0.31 0.00
C PHE A 236 9.94 -0.30 -1.48
N THR A 237 9.89 -1.47 -2.11
CA THR A 237 9.52 -1.60 -3.53
C THR A 237 8.45 -2.65 -3.67
N THR A 238 7.31 -2.27 -4.22
CA THR A 238 6.24 -3.16 -4.66
C THR A 238 6.37 -3.37 -6.16
N SER A 239 6.85 -4.55 -6.55
CA SER A 239 6.99 -4.93 -7.97
C SER A 239 5.66 -5.28 -8.62
N SER A 240 4.67 -5.71 -7.83
CA SER A 240 3.33 -6.03 -8.29
C SER A 240 2.35 -6.02 -7.13
N PHE A 241 1.26 -5.28 -7.27
CA PHE A 241 0.12 -5.30 -6.37
C PHE A 241 -1.19 -5.37 -7.15
N THR A 242 -2.06 -6.29 -6.75
CA THR A 242 -3.45 -6.36 -7.19
C THR A 242 -4.35 -6.63 -5.99
N VAL A 243 -5.55 -6.06 -6.00
CA VAL A 243 -6.63 -6.48 -5.11
C VAL A 243 -7.98 -6.36 -5.83
N SER A 244 -8.84 -7.36 -5.65
CA SER A 244 -10.15 -7.43 -6.30
C SER A 244 -11.21 -7.93 -5.30
N PRO A 245 -11.91 -7.00 -4.62
CA PRO A 245 -13.06 -7.31 -3.79
C PRO A 245 -14.29 -7.63 -4.66
N ARG A 246 -15.01 -8.71 -4.34
CA ARG A 246 -16.22 -9.17 -5.04
C ARG A 246 -17.37 -9.39 -4.07
#